data_AF-A0A355GER7-F1
#
_entry.id   AF-A0A355GER7-F1
#
_cell.length_a   1.000
_cell.length_b   1.000
_cell.length_c   1.000
_cell.angle_alpha   90.00
_cell.angle_beta   90.00
_cell.angle_gamma   90.00
#
_symmetry.space_group_name_H-M   'P 1'
#
loop_
_entity.id
_entity.type
_entity.pdbx_description
1 polymer ?
#
loop_
_entity_poly.entity_id
_entity_poly.type
_entity_poly.pdbx_seq_one_letter_code
_entity_poly.pdbx_strand_id
1 'polypeptide(L)'
;MLALKKHMRVKCLPVVLVALVCSLIALQAYAQDEQPAPPGASEPVVQITSEKMKLEVTEKFSKILKFAGKIKRVDGFDPTVLSVSALTPNELRIQALIPGVTTLVITDENGKVYTIETFVSGDARHLQAYLKELFPTSSGTAIKVQDSVVLRGWVTEPEAITEMVEIAEQFFPNGVLNQMKLAGVQQVLLKVKIMEVQRSKIRQLGVNWLFLNQSGYAYSTPGSLVPITGITTPFGGPPAITASQNLISGTSLGFGLVDGSSIFQAFIEALKKEALLKILAEPELVTTSGRPANLLSGGEFPILVPQSLGTVTIEWREFGVRMEAVPIVLGNGRLRLEVQPEVSERDFSNAVQVAGTTVPGLTVRRANTAVEMNFGETMVIAGLISSRKTAETSKTPFLGELPVVGAAFRRVRYTEGETELVIMVTPELVSPLKSGQVPAGGPGLFTATPTDRELYLDGVLEVPNYGDDCPDCQYSIPGPISPESMMIPDHVLPPTSASQVPPVPAAPSIHSEEIRKPSLSPENVKALQEHERMQKATQKPATAAKVPDLSSPQNKEWKAKSKTPEPNVKARAPSLSSPTSNQPGLIGPGS
;
A
#
# COMPACT_ATOMS: atom_id res chain seq x y z
N MET A 1 1.15 57.01 -27.32
CA MET A 1 -0.25 57.42 -27.08
C MET A 1 -0.66 56.97 -25.68
N LEU A 2 -1.48 57.81 -25.05
CA LEU A 2 -2.06 57.78 -23.70
C LEU A 2 -2.58 56.36 -23.30
N ALA A 3 -2.40 55.82 -22.08
CA ALA A 3 -2.47 56.34 -20.70
C ALA A 3 -3.85 56.17 -20.02
N LEU A 4 -3.83 55.57 -18.82
CA LEU A 4 -4.74 55.69 -17.65
C LEU A 4 -6.25 55.94 -17.87
N LYS A 5 -7.12 55.20 -17.14
CA LYS A 5 -7.61 55.68 -15.82
C LYS A 5 -8.39 54.65 -14.98
N LYS A 6 -8.28 54.84 -13.66
CA LYS A 6 -9.02 54.19 -12.56
C LYS A 6 -9.85 55.28 -11.87
N HIS A 7 -11.18 55.13 -11.75
CA HIS A 7 -12.05 55.83 -10.78
C HIS A 7 -13.41 55.09 -10.69
N MET A 8 -14.18 54.96 -9.60
CA MET A 8 -14.26 55.52 -8.22
C MET A 8 -15.57 56.31 -7.99
N ARG A 9 -16.20 56.07 -6.82
CA ARG A 9 -17.38 56.73 -6.20
C ARG A 9 -18.75 56.12 -6.54
N VAL A 10 -19.69 55.80 -5.63
CA VAL A 10 -20.04 56.18 -4.22
C VAL A 10 -21.36 56.99 -4.16
N LYS A 11 -22.22 56.61 -3.21
CA LYS A 11 -23.30 57.35 -2.48
C LYS A 11 -24.78 57.25 -2.90
N CYS A 12 -25.59 56.97 -1.86
CA CYS A 12 -26.84 57.62 -1.41
C CYS A 12 -28.17 56.82 -1.35
N LEU A 13 -28.61 56.66 -0.09
CA LEU A 13 -29.97 56.49 0.48
C LEU A 13 -30.98 57.53 -0.07
N PRO A 14 -32.33 57.37 0.06
CA PRO A 14 -33.07 57.67 1.32
C PRO A 14 -34.37 56.83 1.60
N VAL A 15 -34.72 56.41 2.84
CA VAL A 15 -35.57 57.04 3.94
C VAL A 15 -37.07 56.58 3.98
N VAL A 16 -37.73 56.71 5.18
CA VAL A 16 -39.17 56.51 5.57
C VAL A 16 -39.48 55.15 6.25
N LEU A 17 -40.21 54.96 7.38
CA LEU A 17 -40.57 55.74 8.61
C LEU A 17 -40.93 54.69 9.74
N VAL A 18 -40.40 54.71 10.99
CA VAL A 18 -40.88 55.32 12.28
C VAL A 18 -42.14 54.76 12.97
N ALA A 19 -41.97 54.25 14.21
CA ALA A 19 -42.76 54.50 15.44
C ALA A 19 -41.95 54.01 16.67
N LEU A 20 -41.45 54.89 17.57
CA LEU A 20 -42.03 55.33 18.87
C LEU A 20 -42.21 54.21 19.95
N VAL A 21 -41.85 54.37 21.25
CA VAL A 21 -41.13 55.44 21.98
C VAL A 21 -40.74 54.99 23.43
N CYS A 22 -40.03 55.83 24.20
CA CYS A 22 -39.64 55.71 25.63
C CYS A 22 -38.50 54.72 25.99
N SER A 23 -37.58 55.03 26.94
CA SER A 23 -37.31 56.30 27.66
C SER A 23 -35.89 56.32 28.28
N LEU A 24 -35.42 57.52 28.64
CA LEU A 24 -34.11 57.86 29.24
C LEU A 24 -33.71 57.01 30.48
N ILE A 25 -32.39 56.85 30.72
CA ILE A 25 -31.66 57.48 31.86
C ILE A 25 -30.13 57.23 31.78
N ALA A 26 -29.37 58.31 32.09
CA ALA A 26 -27.96 58.42 32.54
C ALA A 26 -26.81 57.61 31.89
N LEU A 27 -25.83 58.37 31.37
CA LEU A 27 -24.41 58.01 31.44
C LEU A 27 -23.97 57.92 32.91
N GLN A 28 -23.28 56.85 33.30
CA GLN A 28 -22.27 56.88 34.36
C GLN A 28 -21.01 56.16 33.88
N ALA A 29 -19.86 56.57 34.44
CA ALA A 29 -18.56 56.10 34.02
C ALA A 29 -18.40 54.60 34.26
N TYR A 30 -17.78 53.90 33.31
CA TYR A 30 -17.18 52.61 33.60
C TYR A 30 -15.98 52.83 34.52
N ALA A 31 -16.22 52.70 35.83
CA ALA A 31 -15.17 52.33 36.75
C ALA A 31 -14.57 51.00 36.25
N GLN A 32 -13.25 50.87 36.28
CA GLN A 32 -12.65 49.55 36.15
C GLN A 32 -13.10 48.73 37.35
N ASP A 33 -13.70 47.56 37.11
CA ASP A 33 -13.82 46.55 38.14
C ASP A 33 -12.39 46.08 38.45
N GLU A 34 -11.82 46.63 39.51
CA GLU A 34 -10.56 46.18 40.07
C GLU A 34 -10.80 44.79 40.64
N GLN A 35 -10.61 43.79 39.78
CA GLN A 35 -10.79 42.39 40.12
C GLN A 35 -10.05 42.11 41.43
N PRO A 36 -10.74 41.67 42.50
CA PRO A 36 -10.12 41.56 43.81
C PRO A 36 -8.91 40.66 43.69
N ALA A 37 -7.76 41.17 44.14
CA ALA A 37 -6.53 40.39 44.21
C ALA A 37 -6.84 39.06 44.90
N PRO A 38 -6.33 37.92 44.39
CA PRO A 38 -6.65 36.62 44.94
C PRO A 38 -6.36 36.65 46.45
N PRO A 39 -7.30 36.22 47.31
CA PRO A 39 -7.07 36.23 48.75
C PRO A 39 -5.79 35.45 49.03
N GLY A 40 -4.83 36.12 49.67
CA GLY A 40 -3.47 35.62 49.87
C GLY A 40 -3.52 34.19 50.38
N ALA A 41 -2.90 33.27 49.63
CA ALA A 41 -3.21 31.84 49.62
C ALA A 41 -3.51 31.27 51.01
N SER A 42 -4.80 31.15 51.35
CA SER A 42 -5.25 30.48 52.56
C SER A 42 -4.87 29.01 52.43
N GLU A 43 -3.92 28.56 53.26
CA GLU A 43 -3.45 27.17 53.27
C GLU A 43 -4.66 26.21 53.30
N PRO A 44 -4.72 25.20 52.41
CA PRO A 44 -5.93 24.39 52.26
C PRO A 44 -6.23 23.63 53.55
N VAL A 45 -7.38 23.93 54.14
CA VAL A 45 -7.84 23.34 55.40
C VAL A 45 -8.49 21.97 55.12
N VAL A 46 -7.87 20.91 55.62
CA VAL A 46 -8.37 19.55 55.58
C VAL A 46 -9.05 19.25 56.92
N GLN A 47 -10.37 19.01 56.89
CA GLN A 47 -11.10 18.54 58.07
C GLN A 47 -10.91 17.04 58.24
N ILE A 48 -10.60 16.61 59.47
CA ILE A 48 -10.32 15.20 59.78
C ILE A 48 -11.52 14.57 60.48
N THR A 49 -12.21 13.70 59.74
CA THR A 49 -13.46 13.06 60.16
C THR A 49 -13.29 11.60 60.57
N SER A 50 -12.20 10.94 60.18
CA SER A 50 -11.93 9.51 60.40
C SER A 50 -10.66 9.24 61.22
N GLU A 51 -10.65 8.15 61.98
CA GLU A 51 -9.53 7.73 62.84
C GLU A 51 -8.30 7.25 62.04
N LYS A 52 -8.50 6.82 60.80
CA LYS A 52 -7.44 6.57 59.82
C LYS A 52 -7.69 7.40 58.58
N MET A 53 -6.65 8.04 58.06
CA MET A 53 -6.71 8.88 56.86
C MET A 53 -5.42 8.75 56.05
N LYS A 54 -5.52 8.88 54.73
CA LYS A 54 -4.37 9.11 53.84
C LYS A 54 -4.36 10.55 53.38
N LEU A 55 -3.18 11.15 53.32
CA LEU A 55 -3.01 12.55 53.00
C LEU A 55 -1.84 12.75 52.04
N GLU A 56 -2.12 13.28 50.85
CA GLU A 56 -1.08 13.65 49.89
C GLU A 56 -0.71 15.13 50.05
N VAL A 57 0.59 15.42 50.09
CA VAL A 57 1.16 16.77 50.18
C VAL A 57 2.32 16.88 49.20
N THR A 58 2.50 18.02 48.54
CA THR A 58 3.66 18.25 47.65
C THR A 58 4.80 18.89 48.44
N GLU A 59 6.04 18.50 48.15
CA GLU A 59 7.28 19.09 48.67
C GLU A 59 7.21 20.63 48.72
N LYS A 60 7.64 21.24 49.84
CA LYS A 60 7.59 22.68 50.16
C LYS A 60 6.20 23.28 50.42
N PHE A 61 5.10 22.54 50.21
CA PHE A 61 3.76 23.04 50.51
C PHE A 61 3.32 22.68 51.93
N SER A 62 2.47 23.56 52.49
CA SER A 62 1.78 23.37 53.75
C SER A 62 0.31 23.02 53.56
N LYS A 63 -0.25 22.32 54.54
CA LYS A 63 -1.70 22.11 54.71
C LYS A 63 -2.08 22.32 56.17
N ILE A 64 -3.26 22.87 56.41
CA ILE A 64 -3.82 22.97 57.77
C ILE A 64 -4.73 21.77 57.99
N LEU A 65 -4.49 21.03 59.06
CA LEU A 65 -5.30 19.92 59.53
C LEU A 65 -6.20 20.42 60.66
N LYS A 66 -7.52 20.28 60.50
CA LYS A 66 -8.53 20.76 61.45
C LYS A 66 -9.25 19.59 62.11
N PHE A 67 -9.28 19.61 63.44
CA PHE A 67 -9.82 18.55 64.30
C PHE A 67 -11.09 19.03 65.03
N ALA A 68 -11.96 18.08 65.35
CA ALA A 68 -13.20 18.37 66.09
C ALA A 68 -12.95 18.67 67.57
N GLY A 69 -11.99 17.97 68.20
CA GLY A 69 -11.55 18.20 69.57
C GLY A 69 -10.16 18.84 69.65
N LYS A 70 -9.67 18.99 70.88
CA LYS A 70 -8.39 19.64 71.19
C LYS A 70 -7.24 18.65 71.10
N ILE A 71 -6.18 19.05 70.42
CA ILE A 71 -4.98 18.25 70.23
C ILE A 71 -4.17 18.24 71.53
N LYS A 72 -4.02 17.05 72.13
CA LYS A 72 -3.22 16.83 73.35
C LYS A 72 -1.78 16.44 73.05
N ARG A 73 -1.56 15.60 72.03
CA ARG A 73 -0.23 15.15 71.60
C ARG A 73 -0.18 14.87 70.10
N VAL A 74 1.01 15.05 69.53
CA VAL A 74 1.35 14.74 68.14
C VAL A 74 2.70 14.03 68.14
N ASP A 75 2.76 12.86 67.52
CA ASP A 75 3.94 11.98 67.53
C ASP A 75 3.94 11.02 66.32
N GLY A 76 4.94 10.13 66.24
CA GLY A 76 5.07 9.10 65.21
C GLY A 76 5.62 9.54 63.85
N PHE A 77 5.68 10.86 63.58
CA PHE A 77 6.16 11.40 62.30
C PHE A 77 7.68 11.55 62.23
N ASP A 78 8.21 11.56 61.00
CA ASP A 78 9.62 11.81 60.70
C ASP A 78 9.85 13.31 60.43
N PRO A 79 10.65 14.00 61.27
CA PRO A 79 10.89 15.43 61.14
C PRO A 79 11.74 15.80 59.91
N THR A 80 12.37 14.84 59.21
CA THR A 80 13.08 15.08 57.96
C THR A 80 12.12 15.15 56.76
N VAL A 81 10.99 14.44 56.82
CA VAL A 81 9.97 14.39 55.77
C VAL A 81 8.92 15.48 55.97
N LEU A 82 8.49 15.70 57.23
CA LEU A 82 7.36 16.56 57.56
C LEU A 82 7.65 17.44 58.78
N SER A 83 7.57 18.76 58.59
CA SER A 83 7.53 19.71 59.71
C SER A 83 6.10 19.89 60.20
N VAL A 84 5.92 19.97 61.52
CA VAL A 84 4.60 20.06 62.16
C VAL A 84 4.59 21.22 63.15
N SER A 85 3.60 22.11 63.01
CA SER A 85 3.42 23.29 63.87
C SER A 85 1.96 23.45 64.28
N ALA A 86 1.68 23.62 65.56
CA ALA A 86 0.34 23.94 66.05
C ALA A 86 0.00 25.41 65.75
N LEU A 87 -1.19 25.68 65.20
CA LEU A 87 -1.71 27.03 64.96
C LEU A 87 -2.71 27.41 66.05
N THR A 88 -3.65 26.51 66.36
CA THR A 88 -4.64 26.66 67.42
C THR A 88 -4.82 25.31 68.13
N PRO A 89 -5.52 25.23 69.28
CA PRO A 89 -5.74 23.97 69.98
C PRO A 89 -6.43 22.88 69.14
N ASN A 90 -7.08 23.24 68.03
CA ASN A 90 -7.80 22.33 67.13
C ASN A 90 -7.22 22.32 65.70
N GLU A 91 -6.15 23.07 65.43
CA GLU A 91 -5.59 23.23 64.08
C GLU A 91 -4.07 23.12 64.05
N LEU A 92 -3.58 22.31 63.12
CA LEU A 92 -2.19 21.91 63.01
C LEU A 92 -1.74 22.06 61.57
N ARG A 93 -0.73 22.90 61.33
CA ARG A 93 -0.11 23.04 60.02
C ARG A 93 1.00 22.02 59.88
N ILE A 94 0.86 21.17 58.89
CA ILE A 94 1.94 20.34 58.38
C ILE A 94 2.61 21.06 57.20
N GLN A 95 3.92 20.89 57.05
CA GLN A 95 4.69 21.36 55.90
C GLN A 95 5.59 20.23 55.40
N ALA A 96 5.45 19.90 54.12
CA ALA A 96 6.29 18.91 53.46
C ALA A 96 7.71 19.46 53.24
N LEU A 97 8.72 18.73 53.70
CA LEU A 97 10.14 19.09 53.54
C LEU A 97 10.79 18.31 52.41
N ILE A 98 10.76 16.97 52.50
CA ILE A 98 11.44 16.05 51.57
C ILE A 98 10.42 15.00 51.09
N PRO A 99 10.44 14.57 49.81
CA PRO A 99 9.58 13.50 49.32
C PRO A 99 9.80 12.18 50.09
N GLY A 100 8.72 11.55 50.53
CA GLY A 100 8.77 10.40 51.42
C GLY A 100 7.40 9.99 51.96
N VAL A 101 7.36 8.96 52.78
CA VAL A 101 6.14 8.49 53.47
C VAL A 101 6.36 8.59 54.96
N THR A 102 5.44 9.22 55.68
CA THR A 102 5.50 9.31 57.14
C THR A 102 4.11 9.24 57.76
N THR A 103 4.03 8.75 58.99
CA THR A 103 2.75 8.54 59.69
C THR A 103 2.63 9.51 60.83
N LEU A 104 1.61 10.37 60.79
CA LEU A 104 1.32 11.33 61.85
C LEU A 104 0.29 10.73 62.81
N VAL A 105 0.67 10.50 64.06
CA VAL A 105 -0.21 10.01 65.13
C VAL A 105 -0.59 11.18 66.01
N ILE A 106 -1.90 11.40 66.19
CA ILE A 106 -2.43 12.56 66.91
C ILE A 106 -3.41 12.06 67.96
N THR A 107 -3.24 12.52 69.19
CA THR A 107 -4.09 12.16 70.33
C THR A 107 -4.86 13.37 70.81
N ASP A 108 -6.18 13.25 70.90
CA ASP A 108 -7.12 14.26 71.43
C ASP A 108 -7.10 14.28 72.98
N GLU A 109 -7.58 15.37 73.59
CA GLU A 109 -7.85 15.43 75.04
C GLU A 109 -8.76 14.28 75.51
N ASN A 110 -9.72 13.87 74.67
CA ASN A 110 -10.64 12.75 74.91
C ASN A 110 -10.00 11.35 74.78
N GLY A 111 -8.69 11.25 74.54
CA GLY A 111 -7.97 9.98 74.36
C GLY A 111 -8.20 9.31 73.00
N LYS A 112 -8.92 9.97 72.09
CA LYS A 112 -9.13 9.50 70.71
C LYS A 112 -7.84 9.66 69.90
N VAL A 113 -7.46 8.61 69.17
CA VAL A 113 -6.24 8.57 68.36
C VAL A 113 -6.60 8.65 66.88
N TYR A 114 -5.91 9.53 66.15
CA TYR A 114 -5.96 9.68 64.71
C TYR A 114 -4.62 9.26 64.11
N THR A 115 -4.64 8.45 63.06
CA THR A 115 -3.45 8.00 62.32
C THR A 115 -3.55 8.47 60.87
N ILE A 116 -2.64 9.35 60.47
CA ILE A 116 -2.63 9.97 59.15
C ILE A 116 -1.38 9.52 58.38
N GLU A 117 -1.56 8.59 57.45
CA GLU A 117 -0.51 8.21 56.49
C GLU A 117 -0.30 9.38 55.52
N THR A 118 0.82 10.09 55.64
CA THR A 118 1.15 11.25 54.81
C THR A 118 2.13 10.83 53.72
N PHE A 119 1.71 10.95 52.47
CA PHE A 119 2.55 10.74 51.29
C PHE A 119 3.02 12.09 50.76
N VAL A 120 4.32 12.36 50.84
CA VAL A 120 4.93 13.57 50.31
C VAL A 120 5.46 13.32 48.90
N SER A 121 4.80 13.91 47.90
CA SER A 121 5.23 13.85 46.50
C SER A 121 6.23 14.97 46.19
N GLY A 122 7.24 14.67 45.36
CA GLY A 122 8.14 15.69 44.84
C GLY A 122 7.43 16.64 43.87
N ASP A 123 7.84 17.91 43.83
CA ASP A 123 7.24 18.87 42.90
C ASP A 123 7.82 18.73 41.48
N ALA A 124 6.99 18.30 40.55
CA ALA A 124 7.26 18.27 39.10
C ALA A 124 6.29 19.14 38.30
N ARG A 125 5.43 19.94 38.96
CA ARG A 125 4.29 20.61 38.29
C ARG A 125 4.71 21.68 37.29
N HIS A 126 5.87 22.30 37.48
CA HIS A 126 6.42 23.26 36.52
C HIS A 126 6.77 22.57 35.19
N LEU A 127 7.53 21.48 35.25
CA LEU A 127 7.82 20.63 34.07
C LEU A 127 6.52 20.06 33.48
N GLN A 128 5.59 19.58 34.31
CA GLN A 128 4.30 19.06 33.85
C GLN A 128 3.47 20.09 33.07
N ALA A 129 3.45 21.35 33.52
CA ALA A 129 2.75 22.42 32.84
C ALA A 129 3.40 22.72 31.49
N TYR A 130 4.73 22.83 31.46
CA TYR A 130 5.50 23.11 30.25
C TYR A 130 5.37 22.00 29.20
N LEU A 131 5.48 20.73 29.60
CA LEU A 131 5.26 19.57 28.71
C LEU A 131 3.81 19.52 28.18
N LYS A 132 2.82 19.92 28.99
CA LYS A 132 1.41 19.95 28.58
C LYS A 132 1.11 21.10 27.60
N GLU A 133 1.84 22.21 27.70
CA GLU A 133 1.72 23.35 26.79
C GLU A 133 2.35 23.05 25.42
N LEU A 134 3.55 22.44 25.40
CA LEU A 134 4.24 22.08 24.16
C LEU A 134 3.63 20.86 23.44
N PHE A 135 3.15 19.85 24.19
CA PHE A 135 2.69 18.58 23.63
C PHE A 135 1.22 18.25 24.01
N PRO A 136 0.24 19.06 23.59
CA PRO A 136 -1.16 18.95 24.04
C PRO A 136 -1.86 17.66 23.58
N THR A 137 -1.35 16.97 22.56
CA THR A 137 -1.83 15.68 22.05
C THR A 137 -1.29 14.48 22.83
N SER A 138 -0.27 14.67 23.66
CA SER A 138 0.36 13.62 24.45
C SER A 138 -0.29 13.48 25.84
N SER A 139 -0.27 12.28 26.41
CA SER A 139 -0.72 12.04 27.79
C SER A 139 0.45 12.05 28.80
N GLY A 140 1.52 12.80 28.50
CA GLY A 140 2.75 12.83 29.27
C GLY A 140 2.54 13.32 30.71
N THR A 141 2.97 12.50 31.67
CA THR A 141 2.96 12.79 33.11
C THR A 141 4.38 12.73 33.68
N ALA A 142 4.83 13.81 34.29
CA ALA A 142 6.12 13.92 34.96
C ALA A 142 5.97 13.75 36.47
N ILE A 143 6.70 12.81 37.06
CA ILE A 143 6.69 12.53 38.51
C ILE A 143 8.11 12.59 39.04
N LYS A 144 8.40 13.54 39.95
CA LYS A 144 9.69 13.64 40.64
C LYS A 144 9.85 12.45 41.60
N VAL A 145 10.98 11.76 41.53
CA VAL A 145 11.37 10.64 42.40
C VAL A 145 12.80 10.90 42.89
N GLN A 146 12.93 11.23 44.18
CA GLN A 146 14.18 11.74 44.75
C GLN A 146 14.66 12.96 43.93
N ASP A 147 15.87 12.92 43.37
CA ASP A 147 16.46 13.98 42.56
C ASP A 147 16.25 13.81 41.05
N SER A 148 15.64 12.70 40.62
CA SER A 148 15.34 12.37 39.22
C SER A 148 13.86 12.61 38.90
N VAL A 149 13.51 12.61 37.61
CA VAL A 149 12.11 12.62 37.16
C VAL A 149 11.79 11.41 36.31
N VAL A 150 10.61 10.83 36.52
CA VAL A 150 10.06 9.76 35.70
C VAL A 150 9.02 10.36 34.75
N LEU A 151 9.24 10.21 33.45
CA LEU A 151 8.26 10.56 32.42
C LEU A 151 7.43 9.33 32.06
N ARG A 152 6.11 9.41 32.17
CA ARG A 152 5.17 8.31 31.91
C ARG A 152 4.02 8.77 31.02
N GLY A 153 3.45 7.85 30.24
CA GLY A 153 2.26 8.11 29.44
C GLY A 153 2.42 7.68 28.00
N TRP A 154 1.50 8.15 27.15
CA TRP A 154 1.46 7.84 25.74
C TRP A 154 1.82 9.09 24.92
N VAL A 155 2.67 8.91 23.92
CA VAL A 155 3.11 9.95 22.99
C VAL A 155 2.78 9.49 21.57
N THR A 156 2.17 10.34 20.75
CA THR A 156 1.71 9.97 19.40
C THR A 156 2.84 9.91 18.37
N GLU A 157 3.92 10.64 18.59
CA GLU A 157 5.03 10.81 17.66
C GLU A 157 6.34 10.37 18.35
N PRO A 158 7.19 9.55 17.70
CA PRO A 158 8.43 9.08 18.32
C PRO A 158 9.45 10.20 18.53
N GLU A 159 9.44 11.25 17.70
CA GLU A 159 10.32 12.41 17.80
C GLU A 159 10.07 13.19 19.11
N ALA A 160 8.80 13.37 19.48
CA ALA A 160 8.41 14.09 20.70
C ALA A 160 8.90 13.39 21.99
N ILE A 161 9.13 12.07 21.97
CA ILE A 161 9.71 11.34 23.12
C ILE A 161 11.11 11.87 23.43
N THR A 162 11.93 12.15 22.41
CA THR A 162 13.29 12.66 22.56
C THR A 162 13.27 14.08 23.12
N GLU A 163 12.49 14.98 22.52
CA GLU A 163 12.38 16.38 22.93
C GLU A 163 11.86 16.53 24.37
N MET A 164 10.86 15.73 24.77
CA MET A 164 10.37 15.69 26.16
C MET A 164 11.45 15.25 27.16
N VAL A 165 12.36 14.35 26.78
CA VAL A 165 13.47 13.89 27.63
C VAL A 165 14.51 15.00 27.76
N GLU A 166 14.93 15.63 26.65
CA GLU A 166 15.89 16.75 26.66
C GLU A 166 15.40 17.93 27.52
N ILE A 167 14.11 18.29 27.40
CA ILE A 167 13.47 19.29 28.26
C ILE A 167 13.51 18.85 29.72
N ALA A 168 13.17 17.60 30.02
CA ALA A 168 13.18 17.09 31.40
C ALA A 168 14.58 17.06 32.02
N GLU A 169 15.63 16.78 31.24
CA GLU A 169 17.04 16.81 31.69
C GLU A 169 17.47 18.22 32.11
N GLN A 170 16.98 19.26 31.43
CA GLN A 170 17.24 20.66 31.81
C GLN A 170 16.63 21.02 33.17
N PHE A 171 15.50 20.41 33.56
CA PHE A 171 14.87 20.61 34.87
C PHE A 171 15.45 19.69 35.96
N PHE A 172 15.90 18.49 35.59
CA PHE A 172 16.37 17.43 36.51
C PHE A 172 17.71 16.85 36.04
N PRO A 173 18.84 17.55 36.24
CA PRO A 173 20.16 17.15 35.73
C PRO A 173 20.71 15.86 36.38
N ASN A 174 20.12 15.42 37.49
CA ASN A 174 20.48 14.17 38.17
C ASN A 174 19.83 12.92 37.53
N GLY A 175 19.01 13.09 36.48
CA GLY A 175 18.59 12.01 35.58
C GLY A 175 17.11 11.98 35.26
N VAL A 176 16.78 11.56 34.03
CA VAL A 176 15.43 11.34 33.53
C VAL A 176 15.21 9.85 33.28
N LEU A 177 14.18 9.28 33.89
CA LEU A 177 13.75 7.90 33.65
C LEU A 177 12.59 7.90 32.65
N ASN A 178 12.89 7.64 31.38
CA ASN A 178 11.88 7.53 30.33
C ASN A 178 11.09 6.21 30.48
N GLN A 179 9.79 6.35 30.76
CA GLN A 179 8.79 5.27 30.78
C GLN A 179 7.58 5.63 29.90
N MET A 180 7.78 6.53 28.93
CA MET A 180 6.77 6.87 27.92
C MET A 180 6.67 5.77 26.87
N LYS A 181 5.49 5.61 26.29
CA LYS A 181 5.20 4.61 25.25
C LYS A 181 4.68 5.30 24.01
N LEU A 182 5.11 4.84 22.84
CA LEU A 182 4.51 5.28 21.58
C LEU A 182 3.05 4.82 21.51
N ALA A 183 2.15 5.72 21.15
CA ALA A 183 0.72 5.49 21.09
C ALA A 183 0.32 4.86 19.75
N GLY A 184 -0.08 3.60 19.78
CA GLY A 184 -0.69 2.91 18.65
C GLY A 184 0.30 2.22 17.71
N VAL A 185 -0.23 1.28 16.93
CA VAL A 185 0.47 0.67 15.80
C VAL A 185 0.06 1.44 14.55
N GLN A 186 0.99 2.15 13.93
CA GLN A 186 0.74 2.83 12.66
C GLN A 186 0.63 1.78 11.55
N GLN A 187 -0.61 1.47 11.16
CA GLN A 187 -0.93 0.59 10.04
C GLN A 187 -1.17 1.42 8.79
N VAL A 188 -0.49 1.06 7.70
CA VAL A 188 -0.59 1.72 6.41
C VAL A 188 -1.22 0.76 5.43
N LEU A 189 -2.36 1.15 4.87
CA LEU A 189 -2.97 0.55 3.69
C LEU A 189 -2.29 1.14 2.46
N LEU A 190 -1.83 0.28 1.57
CA LEU A 190 -1.19 0.64 0.31
C LEU A 190 -2.10 0.21 -0.82
N LYS A 191 -2.67 1.19 -1.52
CA LYS A 191 -3.46 0.97 -2.74
C LYS A 191 -2.58 1.29 -3.94
N VAL A 192 -2.24 0.28 -4.73
CA VAL A 192 -1.53 0.49 -6.01
C VAL A 192 -2.52 0.30 -7.15
N LYS A 193 -2.43 1.13 -8.18
CA LYS A 193 -3.21 1.00 -9.42
C LYS A 193 -2.27 0.89 -10.61
N ILE A 194 -2.35 -0.21 -11.35
CA ILE A 194 -1.57 -0.49 -12.54
C ILE A 194 -2.53 -0.52 -13.72
N MET A 195 -2.40 0.44 -14.63
CA MET A 195 -3.29 0.62 -15.78
C MET A 195 -2.49 0.53 -17.07
N GLU A 196 -2.90 -0.36 -17.97
CA GLU A 196 -2.32 -0.47 -19.30
C GLU A 196 -3.41 -0.43 -20.39
N VAL A 197 -3.12 0.26 -21.48
CA VAL A 197 -3.90 0.24 -22.72
C VAL A 197 -2.97 -0.13 -23.87
N GLN A 198 -3.23 -1.25 -24.54
CA GLN A 198 -2.60 -1.58 -25.81
C GLN A 198 -3.60 -1.39 -26.96
N ARG A 199 -3.17 -0.74 -28.03
CA ARG A 199 -3.91 -0.60 -29.29
C ARG A 199 -3.07 -1.15 -30.43
N SER A 200 -3.68 -1.94 -31.30
CA SER A 200 -3.04 -2.43 -32.52
C SER A 200 -3.94 -2.16 -33.71
N LYS A 201 -3.41 -1.52 -34.75
CA LYS A 201 -4.12 -1.15 -35.98
C LYS A 201 -3.33 -1.68 -37.16
N ILE A 202 -3.95 -2.55 -37.97
CA ILE A 202 -3.38 -3.08 -39.21
C ILE A 202 -4.25 -2.57 -40.36
N ARG A 203 -3.60 -2.01 -41.38
CA ARG A 203 -4.20 -1.60 -42.65
C ARG A 203 -3.40 -2.26 -43.76
N GLN A 204 -4.06 -3.05 -44.60
CA GLN A 204 -3.48 -3.68 -45.77
C GLN A 204 -4.33 -3.35 -46.98
N LEU A 205 -3.68 -2.93 -48.06
CA LEU A 205 -4.29 -2.82 -49.38
C LEU A 205 -3.33 -3.44 -50.41
N GLY A 206 -3.79 -4.47 -51.11
CA GLY A 206 -3.08 -5.08 -52.21
C GLY A 206 -4.03 -5.59 -53.26
N VAL A 207 -3.60 -5.51 -54.51
CA VAL A 207 -4.28 -6.14 -55.65
C VAL A 207 -3.31 -7.12 -56.29
N ASN A 208 -3.75 -8.35 -56.55
CA ASN A 208 -3.07 -9.30 -57.41
C ASN A 208 -4.03 -9.67 -58.54
N TRP A 209 -3.52 -9.86 -59.75
CA TRP A 209 -4.36 -10.24 -60.88
C TRP A 209 -3.60 -11.15 -61.86
N LEU A 210 -4.37 -11.91 -62.63
CA LEU A 210 -3.91 -12.91 -63.57
C LEU A 210 -4.80 -12.84 -64.82
N PHE A 211 -4.19 -12.61 -65.97
CA PHE A 211 -4.79 -12.70 -67.29
C PHE A 211 -4.15 -13.86 -68.07
N LEU A 212 -4.98 -14.65 -68.72
CA LEU A 212 -4.61 -15.81 -69.51
C LEU A 212 -5.42 -15.80 -70.80
N ASN A 213 -4.81 -16.21 -71.91
CA ASN A 213 -5.52 -16.61 -73.11
C ASN A 213 -4.81 -17.80 -73.78
N GLN A 214 -5.39 -18.36 -74.85
CA GLN A 214 -4.80 -19.48 -75.60
C GLN A 214 -3.41 -19.20 -76.22
N SER A 215 -2.90 -17.96 -76.16
CA SER A 215 -1.65 -17.53 -76.78
C SER A 215 -0.62 -16.94 -75.80
N GLY A 216 -0.95 -16.82 -74.51
CA GLY A 216 -0.06 -16.21 -73.52
C GLY A 216 -0.72 -15.91 -72.18
N TYR A 217 0.06 -15.32 -71.28
CA TYR A 217 -0.37 -14.94 -69.93
C TYR A 217 0.30 -13.65 -69.46
N ALA A 218 -0.34 -12.95 -68.53
CA ALA A 218 0.21 -11.80 -67.82
C ALA A 218 -0.32 -11.80 -66.39
N TYR A 219 0.49 -11.40 -65.40
CA TYR A 219 0.04 -11.33 -64.01
C TYR A 219 0.75 -10.22 -63.24
N SER A 220 0.14 -9.82 -62.13
CA SER A 220 0.75 -8.99 -61.10
C SER A 220 0.53 -9.64 -59.75
N THR A 221 1.61 -10.03 -59.08
CA THR A 221 1.59 -10.63 -57.72
C THR A 221 2.52 -9.93 -56.72
N PRO A 222 2.55 -8.58 -56.65
CA PRO A 222 3.39 -7.85 -55.69
C PRO A 222 3.04 -8.27 -54.26
N GLY A 223 4.02 -8.78 -53.53
CA GLY A 223 3.84 -9.30 -52.17
C GLY A 223 2.96 -10.55 -52.06
N SER A 224 2.70 -11.27 -53.17
CA SER A 224 2.03 -12.58 -53.26
C SER A 224 0.85 -12.78 -52.29
N LEU A 225 -0.30 -12.19 -52.61
CA LEU A 225 -1.59 -12.48 -51.95
C LEU A 225 -2.00 -13.94 -52.15
N VAL A 226 -1.79 -14.43 -53.37
CA VAL A 226 -2.09 -15.80 -53.80
C VAL A 226 -0.83 -16.36 -54.45
N PRO A 227 -0.22 -17.44 -53.93
CA PRO A 227 0.95 -18.03 -54.55
C PRO A 227 0.55 -18.73 -55.85
N ILE A 228 1.04 -18.24 -56.99
CA ILE A 228 0.90 -18.92 -58.28
C ILE A 228 1.93 -20.06 -58.29
N THR A 229 1.51 -21.27 -57.89
CA THR A 229 2.38 -22.44 -57.71
C THR A 229 2.86 -23.11 -59.00
N GLY A 230 2.59 -22.50 -60.16
CA GLY A 230 3.07 -22.95 -61.47
C GLY A 230 2.13 -22.54 -62.60
N ILE A 231 2.71 -22.11 -63.74
CA ILE A 231 1.98 -21.91 -65.00
C ILE A 231 2.46 -23.01 -65.96
N THR A 232 1.62 -24.03 -66.17
CA THR A 232 1.92 -25.16 -67.05
C THR A 232 1.56 -24.85 -68.50
N THR A 233 2.57 -24.56 -69.33
CA THR A 233 2.40 -24.41 -70.78
C THR A 233 2.77 -25.71 -71.50
N PRO A 234 1.82 -26.54 -71.95
CA PRO A 234 2.14 -27.74 -72.72
C PRO A 234 2.79 -27.35 -74.06
N PHE A 235 3.91 -27.99 -74.39
CA PHE A 235 4.60 -27.74 -75.65
C PHE A 235 3.72 -28.19 -76.84
N GLY A 236 3.30 -27.24 -77.67
CA GLY A 236 2.43 -27.50 -78.83
C GLY A 236 0.92 -27.57 -78.54
N GLY A 237 0.47 -27.19 -77.34
CA GLY A 237 -0.96 -27.07 -77.02
C GLY A 237 -1.33 -25.70 -76.45
N PRO A 238 -2.62 -25.34 -76.36
CA PRO A 238 -3.04 -24.14 -75.64
C PRO A 238 -2.62 -24.22 -74.17
N PRO A 239 -2.22 -23.09 -73.54
CA PRO A 239 -1.82 -23.05 -72.14
C PRO A 239 -2.93 -23.58 -71.22
N ALA A 240 -2.63 -24.64 -70.48
CA ALA A 240 -3.55 -25.31 -69.57
C ALA A 240 -3.05 -25.14 -68.13
N ILE A 241 -3.62 -24.17 -67.41
CA ILE A 241 -3.28 -23.92 -66.02
C ILE A 241 -3.99 -24.89 -65.06
N THR A 242 -3.23 -25.74 -64.38
CA THR A 242 -3.74 -26.49 -63.22
C THR A 242 -3.81 -25.56 -62.01
N ALA A 243 -4.85 -24.73 -61.99
CA ALA A 243 -5.18 -23.87 -60.86
C ALA A 243 -5.61 -24.74 -59.67
N SER A 244 -4.72 -24.94 -58.68
CA SER A 244 -5.07 -25.70 -57.48
C SER A 244 -6.18 -24.98 -56.71
N GLN A 245 -7.18 -25.70 -56.20
CA GLN A 245 -8.35 -25.09 -55.54
C GLN A 245 -7.99 -24.29 -54.26
N ASN A 246 -6.75 -24.41 -53.77
CA ASN A 246 -6.22 -23.64 -52.65
C ASN A 246 -5.96 -22.15 -52.98
N LEU A 247 -6.10 -21.72 -54.24
CA LEU A 247 -5.90 -20.33 -54.69
C LEU A 247 -6.83 -19.29 -54.03
N ILE A 248 -7.93 -19.70 -53.38
CA ILE A 248 -8.93 -18.80 -52.77
C ILE A 248 -8.68 -18.55 -51.27
N SER A 249 -7.60 -19.09 -50.71
CA SER A 249 -7.33 -18.99 -49.26
C SER A 249 -6.54 -17.72 -48.92
N GLY A 250 -7.10 -16.87 -48.06
CA GLY A 250 -6.41 -15.69 -47.50
C GLY A 250 -6.67 -14.34 -48.19
N THR A 251 -7.53 -14.27 -49.21
CA THR A 251 -7.92 -12.99 -49.84
C THR A 251 -9.28 -12.51 -49.35
N SER A 252 -9.46 -11.20 -49.09
CA SER A 252 -10.74 -10.67 -48.61
C SER A 252 -11.82 -10.61 -49.69
N LEU A 253 -11.44 -10.39 -50.96
CA LEU A 253 -12.33 -10.35 -52.11
C LEU A 253 -11.59 -10.94 -53.33
N GLY A 254 -12.30 -11.68 -54.16
CA GLY A 254 -11.80 -12.19 -55.43
C GLY A 254 -12.90 -12.18 -56.48
N PHE A 255 -12.55 -11.87 -57.73
CA PHE A 255 -13.47 -11.89 -58.86
C PHE A 255 -12.78 -12.45 -60.11
N GLY A 256 -13.57 -13.07 -60.99
CA GLY A 256 -13.08 -13.69 -62.21
C GLY A 256 -14.06 -13.53 -63.37
N LEU A 257 -13.51 -13.37 -64.56
CA LEU A 257 -14.21 -13.34 -65.84
C LEU A 257 -13.62 -14.46 -66.71
N VAL A 258 -14.49 -15.25 -67.33
CA VAL A 258 -14.11 -16.34 -68.23
C VAL A 258 -14.88 -16.15 -69.52
N ASP A 259 -14.16 -16.06 -70.64
CA ASP A 259 -14.72 -15.89 -71.98
C ASP A 259 -13.97 -16.78 -72.97
N GLY A 260 -14.56 -17.93 -73.31
CA GLY A 260 -14.14 -18.87 -74.36
C GLY A 260 -12.68 -19.34 -74.29
N SER A 261 -11.77 -18.50 -74.77
CA SER A 261 -10.33 -18.73 -74.85
C SER A 261 -9.50 -17.96 -73.81
N SER A 262 -10.14 -17.10 -73.00
CA SER A 262 -9.49 -16.16 -72.08
C SER A 262 -10.05 -16.22 -70.66
N ILE A 263 -9.19 -16.00 -69.66
CA ILE A 263 -9.52 -15.94 -68.25
C ILE A 263 -8.85 -14.69 -67.64
N PHE A 264 -9.64 -13.85 -66.97
CA PHE A 264 -9.13 -12.80 -66.09
C PHE A 264 -9.56 -13.10 -64.66
N GLN A 265 -8.63 -13.03 -63.71
CA GLN A 265 -8.91 -13.14 -62.28
C GLN A 265 -8.20 -12.03 -61.53
N ALA A 266 -8.84 -11.48 -60.51
CA ALA A 266 -8.26 -10.48 -59.65
C ALA A 266 -8.67 -10.69 -58.19
N PHE A 267 -7.72 -10.44 -57.31
CA PHE A 267 -7.79 -10.63 -55.87
C PHE A 267 -7.48 -9.30 -55.20
N ILE A 268 -8.34 -8.89 -54.28
CA ILE A 268 -8.19 -7.66 -53.50
C ILE A 268 -8.08 -8.07 -52.02
N GLU A 269 -6.94 -7.79 -51.42
CA GLU A 269 -6.78 -7.75 -49.97
C GLU A 269 -6.98 -6.30 -49.53
N ALA A 270 -8.09 -6.03 -48.83
CA ALA A 270 -8.43 -4.73 -48.26
C ALA A 270 -8.79 -4.91 -46.78
N LEU A 271 -7.78 -5.18 -45.94
CA LEU A 271 -7.97 -5.47 -44.53
C LEU A 271 -7.75 -4.21 -43.67
N LYS A 272 -8.76 -3.86 -42.86
CA LYS A 272 -8.60 -2.99 -41.69
C LYS A 272 -8.91 -3.81 -40.45
N LYS A 273 -7.89 -4.09 -39.62
CA LYS A 273 -8.04 -4.80 -38.35
C LYS A 273 -7.62 -3.87 -37.22
N GLU A 274 -8.44 -3.78 -36.18
CA GLU A 274 -8.16 -3.01 -34.98
C GLU A 274 -8.34 -3.93 -33.76
N ALA A 275 -7.46 -3.81 -32.77
CA ALA A 275 -7.49 -4.57 -31.53
C ALA A 275 -7.16 -3.63 -30.36
N LEU A 276 -7.81 -3.87 -29.23
CA LEU A 276 -7.69 -3.07 -28.01
C LEU A 276 -7.62 -4.05 -26.82
N LEU A 277 -6.58 -3.92 -26.01
CA LEU A 277 -6.45 -4.59 -24.72
C LEU A 277 -6.39 -3.50 -23.65
N LYS A 278 -7.08 -3.72 -22.53
CA LYS A 278 -7.00 -2.88 -21.33
C LYS A 278 -6.75 -3.78 -20.13
N ILE A 279 -5.81 -3.39 -19.29
CA ILE A 279 -5.47 -4.09 -18.05
C ILE A 279 -5.62 -3.09 -16.92
N LEU A 280 -6.32 -3.48 -15.86
CA LEU A 280 -6.41 -2.77 -14.60
C LEU A 280 -6.13 -3.78 -13.49
N ALA A 281 -5.10 -3.54 -12.70
CA ALA A 281 -4.83 -4.29 -11.48
C ALA A 281 -4.75 -3.33 -10.29
N GLU A 282 -5.50 -3.64 -9.23
CA GLU A 282 -5.58 -2.82 -8.01
C GLU A 282 -5.20 -3.65 -6.77
N PRO A 283 -3.93 -4.04 -6.59
CA PRO A 283 -3.51 -4.72 -5.37
C PRO A 283 -3.55 -3.78 -4.15
N GLU A 284 -4.20 -4.25 -3.09
CA GLU A 284 -4.28 -3.58 -1.79
C GLU A 284 -3.61 -4.42 -0.70
N LEU A 285 -2.82 -3.79 0.18
CA LEU A 285 -2.09 -4.47 1.26
C LEU A 285 -1.98 -3.58 2.49
N VAL A 286 -2.22 -4.12 3.67
CA VAL A 286 -2.00 -3.44 4.95
C VAL A 286 -0.72 -3.97 5.61
N THR A 287 0.15 -3.08 6.07
CA THR A 287 1.32 -3.44 6.88
C THR A 287 1.60 -2.41 7.96
N THR A 288 2.45 -2.74 8.93
CA THR A 288 2.92 -1.83 9.97
C THR A 288 4.12 -1.02 9.49
N SER A 289 4.27 0.21 9.99
CA SER A 289 5.47 1.04 9.75
C SER A 289 6.77 0.24 9.95
N GLY A 290 7.68 0.30 8.98
CA GLY A 290 8.97 -0.39 8.99
C GLY A 290 8.94 -1.90 8.71
N ARG A 291 7.77 -2.51 8.47
CA ARG A 291 7.64 -3.95 8.22
C ARG A 291 7.41 -4.25 6.73
N PRO A 292 8.27 -5.05 6.07
CA PRO A 292 7.99 -5.54 4.73
C PRO A 292 6.75 -6.45 4.74
N ALA A 293 5.89 -6.26 3.75
CA ALA A 293 4.77 -7.13 3.46
C ALA A 293 4.70 -7.42 1.96
N ASN A 294 4.15 -8.57 1.63
CA ASN A 294 4.00 -9.07 0.27
C ASN A 294 2.58 -9.59 0.01
N LEU A 295 2.12 -9.39 -1.22
CA LEU A 295 0.88 -9.93 -1.76
C LEU A 295 1.19 -10.61 -3.10
N LEU A 296 0.64 -11.79 -3.32
CA LEU A 296 0.61 -12.47 -4.62
C LEU A 296 -0.83 -12.92 -4.88
N SER A 297 -1.38 -12.52 -6.02
CA SER A 297 -2.67 -13.00 -6.54
C SER A 297 -2.46 -13.46 -7.98
N GLY A 298 -2.57 -14.76 -8.20
CA GLY A 298 -2.13 -15.39 -9.44
C GLY A 298 -2.01 -16.89 -9.30
N GLY A 299 -1.04 -17.49 -9.98
CA GLY A 299 -0.72 -18.89 -9.83
C GLY A 299 0.66 -19.22 -10.34
N GLU A 300 0.96 -20.51 -10.45
CA GLU A 300 2.23 -20.99 -10.97
C GLU A 300 2.03 -21.76 -12.29
N PHE A 301 3.08 -21.85 -13.09
CA PHE A 301 3.14 -22.79 -14.21
C PHE A 301 4.48 -23.53 -14.26
N PRO A 302 4.49 -24.82 -14.66
CA PRO A 302 5.70 -25.62 -14.70
C PRO A 302 6.51 -25.33 -15.97
N ILE A 303 7.82 -25.22 -15.81
CA ILE A 303 8.81 -25.15 -16.89
C ILE A 303 9.69 -26.40 -16.81
N LEU A 304 9.88 -27.07 -17.94
CA LEU A 304 10.75 -28.23 -18.06
C LEU A 304 12.20 -27.77 -18.28
N VAL A 305 13.02 -27.88 -17.24
CA VAL A 305 14.44 -27.54 -17.28
C VAL A 305 15.26 -28.82 -17.51
N PRO A 306 15.94 -28.97 -18.67
CA PRO A 306 16.80 -30.11 -18.91
C PRO A 306 18.07 -30.00 -18.05
N GLN A 307 18.35 -31.04 -17.27
CA GLN A 307 19.59 -31.19 -16.52
C GLN A 307 20.59 -32.10 -17.26
N SER A 308 21.78 -32.24 -16.68
CA SER A 308 22.79 -33.20 -17.17
C SER A 308 22.25 -34.64 -17.18
N LEU A 309 22.86 -35.50 -18.00
CA LEU A 309 22.48 -36.91 -18.19
C LEU A 309 21.04 -37.14 -18.73
N GLY A 310 20.35 -36.10 -19.22
CA GLY A 310 19.03 -36.24 -19.84
C GLY A 310 17.86 -36.30 -18.85
N THR A 311 18.11 -36.01 -17.56
CA THR A 311 17.06 -35.83 -16.56
C THR A 311 16.33 -34.51 -16.81
N VAL A 312 15.01 -34.49 -16.72
CA VAL A 312 14.19 -33.27 -16.80
C VAL A 312 13.67 -32.93 -15.41
N THR A 313 13.87 -31.68 -14.97
CA THR A 313 13.33 -31.16 -13.72
C THR A 313 12.22 -30.16 -14.01
N ILE A 314 11.23 -30.10 -13.13
CA ILE A 314 10.13 -29.12 -13.20
C ILE A 314 10.48 -27.94 -12.30
N GLU A 315 10.65 -26.76 -12.88
CA GLU A 315 10.77 -25.48 -12.17
C GLU A 315 9.42 -24.75 -12.26
N TRP A 316 8.85 -24.33 -11.12
CA TRP A 316 7.61 -23.57 -11.11
C TRP A 316 7.91 -22.07 -11.22
N ARG A 317 7.14 -21.38 -12.07
CA ARG A 317 7.17 -19.91 -12.21
C ARG A 317 5.84 -19.32 -11.81
N GLU A 318 5.88 -18.42 -10.83
CA GLU A 318 4.76 -17.55 -10.48
C GLU A 318 4.40 -16.61 -11.65
N PHE A 319 3.11 -16.31 -11.79
CA PHE A 319 2.58 -15.23 -12.62
C PHE A 319 1.29 -14.67 -11.98
N GLY A 320 0.93 -13.44 -12.33
CA GLY A 320 -0.21 -12.71 -11.77
C GLY A 320 0.19 -11.33 -11.25
N VAL A 321 -0.59 -10.82 -10.30
CA VAL A 321 -0.35 -9.54 -9.61
C VAL A 321 0.46 -9.79 -8.35
N ARG A 322 1.66 -9.23 -8.27
CA ARG A 322 2.55 -9.31 -7.10
C ARG A 322 2.82 -7.89 -6.60
N MET A 323 2.79 -7.68 -5.29
CA MET A 323 3.17 -6.41 -4.69
C MET A 323 3.98 -6.65 -3.44
N GLU A 324 5.16 -6.05 -3.38
CA GLU A 324 6.03 -6.02 -2.21
C GLU A 324 6.23 -4.57 -1.80
N ALA A 325 6.09 -4.26 -0.51
CA ALA A 325 6.19 -2.89 -0.03
C ALA A 325 6.67 -2.77 1.42
N VAL A 326 7.37 -1.65 1.69
CA VAL A 326 7.85 -1.22 3.00
C VAL A 326 7.51 0.26 3.20
N PRO A 327 6.42 0.60 3.91
CA PRO A 327 6.14 1.97 4.34
C PRO A 327 6.89 2.25 5.64
N ILE A 328 7.57 3.39 5.70
CA ILE A 328 8.22 3.96 6.89
C ILE A 328 7.54 5.29 7.15
N VAL A 329 6.70 5.35 8.19
CA VAL A 329 6.01 6.57 8.58
C VAL A 329 7.01 7.55 9.19
N LEU A 330 6.87 8.82 8.83
CA LEU A 330 7.67 9.94 9.29
C LEU A 330 6.78 10.91 10.09
N GLY A 331 7.36 11.71 10.98
CA GLY A 331 6.64 12.80 11.63
C GLY A 331 6.00 13.79 10.62
N ASN A 332 4.98 14.53 11.06
CA ASN A 332 4.20 15.48 10.25
C ASN A 332 3.34 14.86 9.12
N GLY A 333 2.87 13.62 9.28
CA GLY A 333 1.91 13.00 8.35
C GLY A 333 2.48 12.58 6.99
N ARG A 334 3.81 12.46 6.89
CA ARG A 334 4.51 11.93 5.72
C ARG A 334 4.87 10.47 5.90
N LEU A 335 5.16 9.78 4.81
CA LEU A 335 5.86 8.50 4.84
C LEU A 335 6.87 8.41 3.69
N ARG A 336 7.92 7.61 3.92
CA ARG A 336 8.75 7.05 2.86
C ARG A 336 8.19 5.67 2.51
N LEU A 337 7.91 5.43 1.25
CA LEU A 337 7.40 4.16 0.74
C LEU A 337 8.40 3.55 -0.24
N GLU A 338 8.90 2.37 0.08
CA GLU A 338 9.61 1.51 -0.88
C GLU A 338 8.61 0.50 -1.44
N VAL A 339 8.43 0.48 -2.77
CA VAL A 339 7.36 -0.30 -3.42
C VAL A 339 7.83 -0.97 -4.70
N GLN A 340 7.52 -2.25 -4.83
CA GLN A 340 7.78 -3.08 -6.00
C GLN A 340 6.47 -3.76 -6.44
N PRO A 341 5.63 -3.06 -7.21
CA PRO A 341 4.44 -3.64 -7.79
C PRO A 341 4.75 -4.30 -9.15
N GLU A 342 4.06 -5.38 -9.44
CA GLU A 342 4.27 -6.22 -10.61
C GLU A 342 2.95 -6.83 -11.12
N VAL A 343 2.76 -6.79 -12.45
CA VAL A 343 1.73 -7.56 -13.15
C VAL A 343 2.41 -8.41 -14.21
N SER A 344 2.18 -9.71 -14.14
CA SER A 344 2.81 -10.70 -15.01
C SER A 344 1.76 -11.62 -15.64
N GLU A 345 1.81 -11.77 -16.96
CA GLU A 345 0.82 -12.50 -17.76
C GLU A 345 1.53 -13.53 -18.64
N ARG A 346 0.94 -14.73 -18.79
CA ARG A 346 1.46 -15.75 -19.71
C ARG A 346 1.23 -15.31 -21.14
N ASP A 347 2.31 -15.18 -21.91
CA ASP A 347 2.28 -14.75 -23.30
C ASP A 347 2.53 -15.95 -24.24
N PHE A 348 1.45 -16.39 -24.89
CA PHE A 348 1.50 -17.47 -25.87
C PHE A 348 2.03 -17.02 -27.24
N SER A 349 2.15 -15.71 -27.50
CA SER A 349 2.69 -15.20 -28.77
C SER A 349 4.22 -15.31 -28.85
N ASN A 350 4.89 -15.22 -27.70
CA ASN A 350 6.33 -15.45 -27.54
C ASN A 350 6.65 -16.83 -26.95
N ALA A 351 5.80 -17.83 -27.19
CA ALA A 351 6.00 -19.19 -26.68
C ALA A 351 7.08 -19.97 -27.44
N VAL A 352 7.77 -20.87 -26.73
CA VAL A 352 8.78 -21.79 -27.28
C VAL A 352 8.26 -23.23 -27.20
N GLN A 353 8.43 -23.99 -28.28
CA GLN A 353 8.12 -25.42 -28.30
C GLN A 353 9.34 -26.24 -27.85
N VAL A 354 9.21 -26.99 -26.75
CA VAL A 354 10.28 -27.86 -26.22
C VAL A 354 9.71 -29.28 -26.07
N ALA A 355 10.26 -30.23 -26.82
CA ALA A 355 9.85 -31.65 -26.80
C ALA A 355 8.34 -31.89 -26.98
N GLY A 356 7.65 -31.05 -27.75
CA GLY A 356 6.20 -31.11 -27.98
C GLY A 356 5.34 -30.35 -26.96
N THR A 357 5.96 -29.77 -25.92
CA THR A 357 5.28 -28.91 -24.93
C THR A 357 5.47 -27.45 -25.27
N THR A 358 4.38 -26.68 -25.27
CA THR A 358 4.40 -25.22 -25.48
C THR A 358 4.67 -24.51 -24.16
N VAL A 359 5.87 -23.92 -24.02
CA VAL A 359 6.24 -23.08 -22.88
C VAL A 359 5.94 -21.62 -23.22
N PRO A 360 4.96 -20.96 -22.57
CA PRO A 360 4.65 -19.56 -22.85
C PRO A 360 5.78 -18.64 -22.36
N GLY A 361 5.91 -17.48 -23.02
CA GLY A 361 6.67 -16.35 -22.47
C GLY A 361 5.95 -15.71 -21.28
N LEU A 362 6.60 -14.74 -20.63
CA LEU A 362 6.00 -13.95 -19.56
C LEU A 362 6.09 -12.46 -19.91
N THR A 363 4.95 -11.80 -20.08
CA THR A 363 4.91 -10.33 -20.21
C THR A 363 4.81 -9.73 -18.82
N VAL A 364 5.84 -8.97 -18.40
CA VAL A 364 5.97 -8.41 -17.06
C VAL A 364 5.96 -6.88 -17.11
N ARG A 365 5.10 -6.26 -16.30
CA ARG A 365 5.15 -4.84 -15.95
C ARG A 365 5.58 -4.77 -14.50
N ARG A 366 6.72 -4.15 -14.21
CA ARG A 366 7.24 -4.01 -12.83
C ARG A 366 7.83 -2.61 -12.65
N ALA A 367 7.58 -2.01 -11.50
CA ALA A 367 8.36 -0.87 -10.99
C ALA A 367 9.14 -1.30 -9.74
N ASN A 368 10.23 -0.61 -9.43
CA ASN A 368 10.91 -0.72 -8.15
C ASN A 368 11.43 0.68 -7.80
N THR A 369 10.87 1.30 -6.77
CA THR A 369 11.19 2.68 -6.41
C THR A 369 10.96 2.97 -4.93
N ALA A 370 11.56 4.06 -4.47
CA ALA A 370 11.32 4.65 -3.16
C ALA A 370 10.83 6.08 -3.34
N VAL A 371 9.70 6.44 -2.72
CA VAL A 371 9.07 7.76 -2.80
C VAL A 371 8.72 8.30 -1.41
N GLU A 372 8.67 9.62 -1.25
CA GLU A 372 8.16 10.27 -0.03
C GLU A 372 6.89 11.05 -0.39
N MET A 373 5.81 10.88 0.39
CA MET A 373 4.49 11.48 0.12
C MET A 373 3.64 11.57 1.39
N ASN A 374 2.57 12.37 1.37
CA ASN A 374 1.62 12.45 2.47
C ASN A 374 0.61 11.28 2.41
N PHE A 375 -0.02 10.96 3.54
CA PHE A 375 -1.16 10.04 3.57
C PHE A 375 -2.37 10.61 2.79
N GLY A 376 -3.05 9.75 2.03
CA GLY A 376 -4.22 10.09 1.21
C GLY A 376 -3.90 10.70 -0.16
N GLU A 377 -2.65 11.04 -0.44
CA GLU A 377 -2.21 11.53 -1.75
C GLU A 377 -1.99 10.38 -2.74
N THR A 378 -2.22 10.62 -4.03
CA THR A 378 -1.90 9.65 -5.09
C THR A 378 -0.72 10.15 -5.90
N MET A 379 0.31 9.31 -6.05
CA MET A 379 1.51 9.61 -6.83
C MET A 379 1.66 8.63 -7.99
N VAL A 380 1.94 9.14 -9.19
CA VAL A 380 2.39 8.33 -10.34
C VAL A 380 3.86 7.95 -10.11
N ILE A 381 4.15 6.66 -9.97
CA ILE A 381 5.49 6.14 -9.67
C ILE A 381 6.20 5.58 -10.91
N ALA A 382 5.46 5.23 -11.96
CA ALA A 382 6.01 4.84 -13.25
C ALA A 382 5.02 5.12 -14.39
N GLY A 383 5.54 5.35 -15.59
CA GLY A 383 4.74 5.47 -16.79
C GLY A 383 5.55 5.17 -18.06
N LEU A 384 4.88 4.68 -19.09
CA LEU A 384 5.46 4.38 -20.40
C LEU A 384 4.42 4.68 -21.49
N ILE A 385 4.82 5.41 -22.52
CA ILE A 385 4.07 5.51 -23.77
C ILE A 385 5.00 5.05 -24.89
N SER A 386 4.58 4.00 -25.60
CA SER A 386 5.34 3.37 -26.68
C SER A 386 4.49 3.37 -27.95
N SER A 387 5.04 3.83 -29.07
CA SER A 387 4.38 3.77 -30.38
C SER A 387 5.32 3.18 -31.41
N ARG A 388 4.88 2.12 -32.10
CA ARG A 388 5.61 1.41 -33.14
C ARG A 388 4.81 1.42 -34.43
N LYS A 389 5.35 2.06 -35.46
CA LYS A 389 4.73 2.18 -36.79
C LYS A 389 5.62 1.50 -37.82
N THR A 390 5.10 0.47 -38.47
CA THR A 390 5.79 -0.31 -39.50
C THR A 390 5.02 -0.19 -40.80
N ALA A 391 5.66 0.36 -41.83
CA ALA A 391 5.12 0.47 -43.17
C ALA A 391 5.97 -0.37 -44.14
N GLU A 392 5.34 -1.31 -44.82
CA GLU A 392 5.93 -2.19 -45.82
C GLU A 392 5.20 -1.95 -47.15
N THR A 393 5.93 -1.91 -48.26
CA THR A 393 5.35 -1.76 -49.60
C THR A 393 6.09 -2.63 -50.60
N SER A 394 5.42 -3.67 -51.08
CA SER A 394 5.86 -4.47 -52.23
C SER A 394 5.22 -3.89 -53.49
N LYS A 395 6.00 -3.57 -54.52
CA LYS A 395 5.47 -2.97 -55.76
C LYS A 395 6.22 -3.47 -56.99
N THR A 396 5.54 -3.57 -58.13
CA THR A 396 6.21 -3.74 -59.43
C THR A 396 6.90 -2.42 -59.80
N PRO A 397 8.20 -2.40 -60.15
CA PRO A 397 8.89 -1.20 -60.63
C PRO A 397 8.15 -0.55 -61.82
N PHE A 398 8.24 0.78 -61.93
CA PHE A 398 7.48 1.62 -62.86
C PHE A 398 5.96 1.58 -62.66
N LEU A 399 5.30 0.43 -62.84
CA LEU A 399 3.84 0.30 -62.83
C LEU A 399 3.22 0.63 -61.45
N GLY A 400 3.85 0.21 -60.36
CA GLY A 400 3.39 0.49 -58.98
C GLY A 400 3.65 1.92 -58.49
N GLU A 401 4.29 2.75 -59.30
CA GLU A 401 4.60 4.16 -58.99
C GLU A 401 3.64 5.14 -59.67
N LEU A 402 2.87 4.68 -60.67
CA LEU A 402 1.90 5.50 -61.38
C LEU A 402 0.76 5.99 -60.44
N PRO A 403 0.32 7.25 -60.57
CA PRO A 403 -0.82 7.76 -59.81
C PRO A 403 -2.10 7.02 -60.19
N VAL A 404 -2.99 6.80 -59.21
CA VAL A 404 -4.24 6.03 -59.32
C VAL A 404 -4.03 4.55 -59.69
N VAL A 405 -3.59 4.27 -60.92
CA VAL A 405 -3.46 2.89 -61.45
C VAL A 405 -2.37 2.07 -60.76
N GLY A 406 -1.33 2.69 -60.20
CA GLY A 406 -0.26 1.99 -59.48
C GLY A 406 -0.73 1.26 -58.22
N ALA A 407 -1.93 1.56 -57.71
CA ALA A 407 -2.58 0.78 -56.65
C ALA A 407 -2.84 -0.69 -57.07
N ALA A 408 -3.06 -0.95 -58.36
CA ALA A 408 -3.24 -2.30 -58.90
C ALA A 408 -1.93 -3.10 -59.03
N PHE A 409 -0.78 -2.46 -58.80
CA PHE A 409 0.57 -2.99 -58.99
C PHE A 409 1.42 -2.90 -57.71
N ARG A 410 0.78 -2.72 -56.54
CA ARG A 410 1.45 -2.69 -55.24
C ARG A 410 0.59 -3.28 -54.12
N ARG A 411 1.25 -3.81 -53.10
CA ARG A 411 0.70 -4.19 -51.80
C ARG A 411 1.34 -3.29 -50.74
N VAL A 412 0.52 -2.56 -49.99
CA VAL A 412 0.93 -1.72 -48.86
C VAL A 412 0.40 -2.36 -47.58
N ARG A 413 1.29 -2.58 -46.61
CA ARG A 413 0.97 -3.08 -45.27
C ARG A 413 1.44 -2.05 -44.26
N TYR A 414 0.52 -1.55 -43.46
CA TYR A 414 0.78 -0.56 -42.41
C TYR A 414 0.29 -1.10 -41.07
N THR A 415 1.20 -1.25 -40.12
CA THR A 415 0.92 -1.74 -38.76
C THR A 415 1.31 -0.66 -37.77
N GLU A 416 0.40 -0.29 -36.87
CA GLU A 416 0.60 0.70 -35.82
C GLU A 416 0.21 0.07 -34.47
N GLY A 417 1.21 -0.13 -33.61
CA GLY A 417 1.03 -0.56 -32.22
C GLY A 417 1.29 0.61 -31.27
N GLU A 418 0.48 0.70 -30.23
CA GLU A 418 0.55 1.73 -29.20
C GLU A 418 0.34 1.07 -27.83
N THR A 419 1.17 1.40 -26.84
CA THR A 419 1.09 0.91 -25.46
C THR A 419 1.24 2.09 -24.51
N GLU A 420 0.23 2.31 -23.68
CA GLU A 420 0.18 3.31 -22.62
C GLU A 420 0.12 2.56 -21.28
N LEU A 421 1.09 2.77 -20.38
CA LEU A 421 1.16 2.18 -19.05
C LEU A 421 1.32 3.30 -18.01
N VAL A 422 0.58 3.22 -16.91
CA VAL A 422 0.71 4.10 -15.74
C VAL A 422 0.61 3.24 -14.47
N ILE A 423 1.51 3.48 -13.52
CA ILE A 423 1.48 2.88 -12.18
C ILE A 423 1.38 4.01 -11.16
N MET A 424 0.37 3.95 -10.30
CA MET A 424 0.11 4.88 -9.21
C MET A 424 0.07 4.18 -7.87
N VAL A 425 0.37 4.92 -6.80
CA VAL A 425 0.21 4.47 -5.42
C VAL A 425 -0.47 5.53 -4.56
N THR A 426 -1.30 5.08 -3.63
CA THR A 426 -2.04 5.88 -2.64
C THR A 426 -1.89 5.20 -1.28
N PRO A 427 -1.07 5.73 -0.36
CA PRO A 427 -0.94 5.23 1.01
C PRO A 427 -1.98 5.89 1.93
N GLU A 428 -2.67 5.10 2.74
CA GLU A 428 -3.67 5.56 3.71
C GLU A 428 -3.33 5.04 5.11
N LEU A 429 -3.46 5.88 6.13
CA LEU A 429 -3.38 5.43 7.53
C LEU A 429 -4.70 4.76 7.90
N VAL A 430 -4.65 3.50 8.32
CA VAL A 430 -5.85 2.72 8.66
C VAL A 430 -5.83 2.23 10.10
N SER A 431 -6.98 1.75 10.57
CA SER A 431 -7.14 1.15 11.89
C SER A 431 -8.02 -0.09 11.79
N PRO A 432 -7.80 -1.10 12.65
CA PRO A 432 -8.59 -2.33 12.62
C PRO A 432 -10.04 -2.06 13.00
N LEU A 433 -10.97 -2.69 12.27
CA LEU A 433 -12.40 -2.63 12.56
C LEU A 433 -12.71 -3.33 13.89
N LYS A 434 -13.62 -2.76 14.68
CA LYS A 434 -14.19 -3.45 15.84
C LYS A 434 -15.12 -4.57 15.37
N SER A 435 -15.35 -5.59 16.21
CA SER A 435 -16.18 -6.76 15.86
C SER A 435 -17.57 -6.41 15.29
N GLY A 436 -18.22 -5.37 15.80
CA GLY A 436 -19.52 -4.86 15.28
C GLY A 436 -19.43 -3.90 14.10
N GLN A 437 -18.24 -3.68 13.52
CA GLN A 437 -17.99 -2.84 12.34
C GLN A 437 -17.46 -3.64 11.15
N VAL A 438 -17.27 -4.96 11.32
CA VAL A 438 -16.93 -5.85 10.20
C VAL A 438 -18.17 -5.98 9.29
N PRO A 439 -18.06 -5.73 7.98
CA PRO A 439 -19.19 -5.92 7.06
C PRO A 439 -19.71 -7.36 7.14
N ALA A 440 -21.03 -7.53 7.15
CA ALA A 440 -21.69 -8.84 7.27
C ALA A 440 -21.62 -9.70 5.98
N GLY A 441 -20.72 -9.37 5.05
CA GLY A 441 -20.56 -10.03 3.76
C GLY A 441 -19.15 -9.88 3.21
N GLY A 442 -18.74 -10.86 2.42
CA GLY A 442 -17.48 -10.87 1.65
C GLY A 442 -17.75 -11.09 0.15
N PRO A 443 -16.71 -11.25 -0.67
CA PRO A 443 -16.85 -11.55 -2.09
C PRO A 443 -17.69 -12.83 -2.31
N GLY A 444 -18.61 -12.79 -3.27
CA GLY A 444 -19.49 -13.92 -3.61
C GLY A 444 -20.66 -14.19 -2.64
N LEU A 445 -20.80 -13.48 -1.52
CA LEU A 445 -21.94 -13.66 -0.61
C LEU A 445 -23.24 -12.99 -1.09
N PHE A 446 -23.12 -12.02 -1.99
CA PHE A 446 -24.25 -11.34 -2.65
C PHE A 446 -24.68 -12.00 -3.96
N THR A 447 -24.04 -13.10 -4.36
CA THR A 447 -24.40 -13.88 -5.55
C THR A 447 -24.68 -15.34 -5.19
N ALA A 448 -25.46 -16.01 -6.03
CA ALA A 448 -25.86 -17.39 -5.91
C ALA A 448 -25.73 -18.11 -7.27
N THR A 449 -25.69 -19.43 -7.24
CA THR A 449 -25.66 -20.26 -8.44
C THR A 449 -26.94 -20.05 -9.25
N PRO A 450 -26.86 -19.74 -10.56
CA PRO A 450 -28.04 -19.57 -11.42
C PRO A 450 -28.81 -20.89 -11.54
N THR A 451 -30.13 -20.80 -11.70
CA THR A 451 -30.95 -21.96 -12.12
C THR A 451 -30.63 -22.37 -13.55
N ASP A 452 -30.97 -23.61 -13.94
CA ASP A 452 -30.79 -24.10 -15.32
C ASP A 452 -31.39 -23.16 -16.38
N ARG A 453 -32.51 -22.49 -16.06
CA ARG A 453 -33.13 -21.52 -16.98
C ARG A 453 -32.26 -20.27 -17.11
N GLU A 454 -31.80 -19.72 -15.99
CA GLU A 454 -30.96 -18.52 -15.99
C GLU A 454 -29.60 -18.79 -16.64
N LEU A 455 -29.05 -19.98 -16.43
CA LEU A 455 -27.78 -20.42 -17.02
C LEU A 455 -27.87 -20.69 -18.52
N TYR A 456 -28.88 -21.45 -18.98
CA TYR A 456 -28.95 -21.94 -20.37
C TYR A 456 -29.84 -21.10 -21.31
N LEU A 457 -30.87 -20.40 -20.81
CA LEU A 457 -31.74 -19.53 -21.61
C LEU A 457 -31.35 -18.05 -21.45
N ASP A 458 -31.15 -17.58 -20.21
CA ASP A 458 -30.84 -16.16 -19.96
C ASP A 458 -29.32 -15.87 -20.05
N GLY A 459 -28.48 -16.92 -20.07
CA GLY A 459 -27.02 -16.83 -20.28
C GLY A 459 -26.23 -16.26 -19.10
N VAL A 460 -26.80 -16.29 -17.89
CA VAL A 460 -26.27 -15.67 -16.68
C VAL A 460 -25.47 -16.71 -15.86
N LEU A 461 -24.24 -16.38 -15.50
CA LEU A 461 -23.34 -17.28 -14.76
C LEU A 461 -23.41 -17.13 -13.22
N GLU A 462 -23.89 -15.99 -12.72
CA GLU A 462 -24.16 -15.71 -11.31
C GLU A 462 -25.39 -14.82 -11.20
N VAL A 463 -26.33 -15.16 -10.32
CA VAL A 463 -27.52 -14.35 -10.01
C VAL A 463 -27.37 -13.70 -8.63
N PRO A 464 -28.09 -12.60 -8.32
CA PRO A 464 -28.12 -12.07 -6.96
C PRO A 464 -28.57 -13.13 -5.95
N ASN A 465 -27.96 -13.14 -4.76
CA ASN A 465 -28.40 -14.01 -3.68
C ASN A 465 -29.72 -13.49 -3.09
N TYR A 466 -30.83 -14.14 -3.42
CA TYR A 466 -32.17 -13.77 -2.94
C TYR A 466 -32.51 -14.35 -1.54
N GLY A 467 -31.59 -15.09 -0.91
CA GLY A 467 -31.83 -15.79 0.36
C GLY A 467 -32.47 -17.17 0.19
N ASP A 468 -32.69 -17.87 1.30
CA ASP A 468 -33.31 -19.20 1.32
C ASP A 468 -34.73 -19.18 0.75
N ASP A 469 -35.06 -20.23 -0.02
CA ASP A 469 -36.26 -20.42 -0.84
C ASP A 469 -37.53 -19.67 -0.40
N CYS A 470 -37.86 -18.59 -1.11
CA CYS A 470 -39.17 -17.95 -1.06
C CYS A 470 -40.17 -18.71 -1.98
N PRO A 471 -41.13 -19.50 -1.45
CA PRO A 471 -41.92 -20.42 -2.28
C PRO A 471 -42.93 -19.74 -3.21
N ASP A 472 -43.26 -18.47 -2.95
CA ASP A 472 -44.30 -17.68 -3.63
C ASP A 472 -43.74 -16.39 -4.27
N CYS A 473 -42.42 -16.27 -4.44
CA CYS A 473 -41.80 -15.08 -5.06
C CYS A 473 -42.02 -15.05 -6.59
N GLN A 474 -43.25 -14.72 -7.02
CA GLN A 474 -43.54 -14.30 -8.39
C GLN A 474 -42.79 -13.00 -8.72
N TYR A 475 -41.66 -13.11 -9.42
CA TYR A 475 -40.97 -12.07 -10.22
C TYR A 475 -41.18 -10.61 -9.75
N SER A 476 -40.91 -10.33 -8.47
CA SER A 476 -40.71 -8.97 -8.00
C SER A 476 -39.28 -8.56 -8.36
N ILE A 477 -39.13 -7.95 -9.54
CA ILE A 477 -37.90 -7.25 -9.93
C ILE A 477 -37.55 -6.29 -8.78
N PRO A 478 -36.37 -6.43 -8.12
CA PRO A 478 -35.96 -5.48 -7.11
C PRO A 478 -35.90 -4.09 -7.76
N GLY A 479 -36.64 -3.14 -7.21
CA GLY A 479 -36.56 -1.75 -7.65
C GLY A 479 -35.11 -1.25 -7.58
N PRO A 480 -34.72 -0.26 -8.42
CA PRO A 480 -33.37 0.26 -8.41
C PRO A 480 -32.99 0.69 -6.99
N ILE A 481 -31.89 0.12 -6.49
CA ILE A 481 -31.35 0.38 -5.16
C ILE A 481 -31.22 1.89 -4.98
N SER A 482 -31.93 2.47 -4.01
CA SER A 482 -31.82 3.91 -3.75
C SER A 482 -30.41 4.21 -3.22
N PRO A 483 -29.78 5.35 -3.59
CA PRO A 483 -28.43 5.69 -3.13
C PRO A 483 -28.26 5.73 -1.60
N GLU A 484 -29.36 5.87 -0.85
CA GLU A 484 -29.37 5.86 0.61
C GLU A 484 -28.90 4.54 1.21
N SER A 485 -29.05 3.38 0.54
CA SER A 485 -28.52 2.11 1.04
C SER A 485 -27.01 1.94 0.84
N MET A 486 -26.35 2.89 0.16
CA MET A 486 -24.89 2.98 0.01
C MET A 486 -24.27 4.09 0.87
N MET A 487 -25.08 4.84 1.63
CA MET A 487 -24.59 5.85 2.54
C MET A 487 -24.46 5.31 3.97
N ILE A 488 -23.30 5.58 4.58
CA ILE A 488 -23.10 5.42 6.02
C ILE A 488 -24.11 6.37 6.71
N PRO A 489 -24.93 5.91 7.67
CA PRO A 489 -25.84 6.79 8.39
C PRO A 489 -25.06 7.86 9.15
N ASP A 490 -25.38 9.13 8.89
CA ASP A 490 -24.88 10.26 9.67
C ASP A 490 -25.27 10.12 11.16
N HIS A 491 -24.44 10.70 12.02
CA HIS A 491 -24.48 10.52 13.47
C HIS A 491 -25.88 10.58 14.12
N VAL A 492 -26.36 9.42 14.60
CA VAL A 492 -27.33 9.35 15.69
C VAL A 492 -26.58 9.05 16.99
N LEU A 493 -26.38 10.08 17.82
CA LEU A 493 -25.96 9.90 19.21
C LEU A 493 -27.08 9.16 19.96
N PRO A 494 -26.79 8.07 20.69
CA PRO A 494 -27.81 7.38 21.47
C PRO A 494 -28.29 8.28 22.63
N PRO A 495 -29.59 8.23 22.99
CA PRO A 495 -30.11 9.00 24.11
C PRO A 495 -29.50 8.53 25.44
N THR A 496 -29.17 9.48 26.30
CA THR A 496 -28.65 9.23 27.65
C THR A 496 -29.73 8.56 28.53
N SER A 497 -29.63 7.25 28.74
CA SER A 497 -30.45 6.52 29.72
C SER A 497 -29.59 6.02 30.89
N ALA A 498 -30.12 6.15 32.11
CA ALA A 498 -29.34 6.07 33.34
C ALA A 498 -28.82 4.67 33.72
N SER A 499 -27.74 4.69 34.50
CA SER A 499 -27.06 3.57 35.15
C SER A 499 -27.98 2.47 35.69
N GLN A 500 -27.80 1.24 35.22
CA GLN A 500 -28.10 0.02 35.96
C GLN A 500 -26.90 -0.94 35.89
N VAL A 501 -26.42 -1.37 37.05
CA VAL A 501 -25.31 -2.30 37.19
C VAL A 501 -25.85 -3.74 37.09
N PRO A 502 -25.33 -4.60 36.19
CA PRO A 502 -25.73 -6.00 36.16
C PRO A 502 -25.13 -6.77 37.36
N PRO A 503 -25.85 -7.74 37.94
CA PRO A 503 -25.34 -8.52 39.08
C PRO A 503 -24.23 -9.48 38.66
N VAL A 504 -23.32 -9.75 39.60
CA VAL A 504 -22.18 -10.67 39.43
C VAL A 504 -22.69 -12.11 39.25
N PRO A 505 -22.24 -12.87 38.24
CA PRO A 505 -22.58 -14.29 38.10
C PRO A 505 -21.96 -15.13 39.23
N ALA A 506 -22.74 -16.04 39.81
CA ALA A 506 -22.24 -17.01 40.78
C ALA A 506 -21.37 -18.09 40.10
N ALA A 507 -20.38 -18.61 40.82
CA ALA A 507 -19.50 -19.66 40.32
C ALA A 507 -20.26 -20.99 40.10
N PRO A 508 -20.00 -21.73 39.00
CA PRO A 508 -20.66 -23.00 38.75
C PRO A 508 -20.11 -24.10 39.66
N SER A 509 -21.01 -24.91 40.21
CA SER A 509 -20.69 -26.12 40.97
C SER A 509 -20.31 -27.28 40.05
N ILE A 510 -19.33 -28.08 40.49
CA ILE A 510 -18.83 -29.23 39.73
C ILE A 510 -19.83 -30.39 39.84
N HIS A 511 -20.29 -30.88 38.70
CA HIS A 511 -20.88 -32.22 38.58
C HIS A 511 -19.98 -33.09 37.69
N SER A 512 -19.76 -34.31 38.16
CA SER A 512 -18.81 -35.26 37.59
C SER A 512 -19.45 -35.97 36.40
N GLU A 513 -19.05 -35.63 35.18
CA GLU A 513 -19.40 -36.40 33.99
C GLU A 513 -18.14 -36.97 33.33
N GLU A 514 -18.16 -38.27 33.04
CA GLU A 514 -16.95 -39.05 32.77
C GLU A 514 -16.50 -38.92 31.30
N ILE A 515 -15.34 -38.30 31.10
CA ILE A 515 -14.79 -38.04 29.76
C ILE A 515 -14.41 -39.36 29.06
N ARG A 516 -15.26 -39.81 28.12
CA ARG A 516 -14.88 -40.83 27.14
C ARG A 516 -13.77 -40.29 26.22
N LYS A 517 -12.60 -40.94 26.26
CA LYS A 517 -11.50 -40.67 25.32
C LYS A 517 -11.90 -41.11 23.89
N PRO A 518 -11.54 -40.37 22.84
CA PRO A 518 -11.72 -40.82 21.47
C PRO A 518 -10.76 -41.98 21.15
N SER A 519 -11.30 -43.14 20.81
CA SER A 519 -10.52 -44.28 20.34
C SER A 519 -10.19 -44.12 18.85
N LEU A 520 -8.92 -43.90 18.50
CA LEU A 520 -8.48 -44.04 17.10
C LEU A 520 -8.58 -45.50 16.65
N SER A 521 -8.95 -45.71 15.39
CA SER A 521 -8.96 -47.05 14.78
C SER A 521 -7.54 -47.62 14.63
N PRO A 522 -7.37 -48.96 14.64
CA PRO A 522 -6.05 -49.58 14.51
C PRO A 522 -5.31 -49.25 13.20
N GLU A 523 -6.03 -48.95 12.11
CA GLU A 523 -5.44 -48.55 10.83
C GLU A 523 -4.77 -47.16 10.90
N ASN A 524 -5.42 -46.18 11.55
CA ASN A 524 -4.88 -44.84 11.68
C ASN A 524 -3.60 -44.81 12.52
N VAL A 525 -3.48 -45.72 13.51
CA VAL A 525 -2.25 -45.90 14.30
C VAL A 525 -1.12 -46.47 13.46
N LYS A 526 -1.40 -47.44 12.57
CA LYS A 526 -0.39 -47.97 11.62
C LYS A 526 0.08 -46.90 10.65
N ALA A 527 -0.83 -46.13 10.05
CA ALA A 527 -0.50 -45.08 9.10
C ALA A 527 0.42 -44.00 9.72
N LEU A 528 0.15 -43.59 10.96
CA LEU A 528 1.00 -42.64 11.70
C LEU A 528 2.39 -43.23 12.01
N GLN A 529 2.47 -44.49 12.46
CA GLN A 529 3.76 -45.15 12.74
C GLN A 529 4.61 -45.37 11.49
N GLU A 530 3.99 -45.62 10.34
CA GLU A 530 4.68 -45.77 9.06
C GLU A 530 5.19 -44.41 8.54
N HIS A 531 4.42 -43.33 8.75
CA HIS A 531 4.86 -41.98 8.42
C HIS A 531 6.02 -41.49 9.29
N GLU A 532 6.01 -41.77 10.61
CA GLU A 532 7.16 -41.51 11.50
C GLU A 532 8.40 -42.32 11.11
N ARG A 533 8.24 -43.58 10.66
CA ARG A 533 9.36 -44.40 10.16
C ARG A 533 9.97 -43.83 8.90
N MET A 534 9.16 -43.34 7.96
CA MET A 534 9.64 -42.65 6.76
C MET A 534 10.47 -41.42 7.10
N GLN A 535 10.01 -40.59 8.05
CA GLN A 535 10.73 -39.38 8.47
C GLN A 535 12.05 -39.70 9.20
N LYS A 536 12.08 -40.73 10.07
CA LYS A 536 13.32 -41.16 10.75
C LYS A 536 14.33 -41.81 9.80
N ALA A 537 13.91 -42.34 8.66
CA ALA A 537 14.83 -42.89 7.66
C ALA A 537 15.61 -41.82 6.89
N THR A 538 15.14 -40.56 6.85
CA THR A 538 15.77 -39.47 6.09
C THR A 538 16.85 -38.71 6.89
N GLN A 539 16.97 -38.93 8.20
CA GLN A 539 17.97 -38.26 9.05
C GLN A 539 19.08 -39.24 9.49
N LYS A 540 20.20 -39.23 8.76
CA LYS A 540 21.43 -39.94 9.14
C LYS A 540 22.50 -38.93 9.60
N PRO A 541 23.06 -39.05 10.82
CA PRO A 541 24.02 -38.07 11.33
C PRO A 541 25.39 -38.21 10.66
N ALA A 542 26.05 -37.07 10.42
CA ALA A 542 27.42 -37.01 9.92
C ALA A 542 28.42 -37.25 11.06
N THR A 543 29.36 -38.17 10.86
CA THR A 543 30.40 -38.51 11.85
C THR A 543 31.50 -37.45 11.86
N ALA A 544 31.95 -37.06 13.06
CA ALA A 544 32.94 -36.00 13.25
C ALA A 544 34.34 -36.36 12.71
N ALA A 545 34.98 -35.40 12.04
CA ALA A 545 36.39 -35.45 11.65
C ALA A 545 37.15 -34.21 12.19
N LYS A 546 38.11 -34.52 13.06
CA LYS A 546 39.12 -33.69 13.77
C LYS A 546 39.48 -32.32 13.14
N VAL A 547 39.39 -31.27 13.97
CA VAL A 547 39.91 -29.91 13.69
C VAL A 547 41.45 -29.88 13.81
N PRO A 548 42.20 -29.31 12.85
CA PRO A 548 43.60 -28.91 13.03
C PRO A 548 43.72 -27.48 13.58
N ASP A 549 44.73 -27.29 14.43
CA ASP A 549 45.05 -26.02 15.11
C ASP A 549 45.69 -24.98 14.17
N LEU A 550 45.50 -23.69 14.46
CA LEU A 550 46.00 -22.55 13.69
C LEU A 550 47.10 -21.81 14.44
N SER A 551 48.34 -22.24 14.23
CA SER A 551 49.54 -21.46 14.57
C SER A 551 50.51 -21.36 13.38
N SER A 552 51.05 -20.17 13.19
CA SER A 552 51.80 -19.66 12.03
C SER A 552 53.25 -20.20 11.93
N PRO A 553 54.09 -19.75 10.97
CA PRO A 553 53.91 -19.55 9.52
C PRO A 553 55.04 -20.23 8.69
N GLN A 554 54.87 -20.48 7.38
CA GLN A 554 56.01 -20.36 6.44
C GLN A 554 55.67 -20.31 4.94
N ASN A 555 56.58 -19.66 4.22
CA ASN A 555 56.52 -19.27 2.81
C ASN A 555 57.00 -20.40 1.87
N LYS A 556 56.44 -20.53 0.65
CA LYS A 556 57.20 -20.85 -0.60
C LYS A 556 56.37 -20.85 -1.88
N GLU A 557 57.03 -20.41 -2.95
CA GLU A 557 56.56 -20.35 -4.35
C GLU A 557 56.56 -21.74 -5.03
N TRP A 558 55.83 -21.91 -6.15
CA TRP A 558 56.43 -21.98 -7.51
C TRP A 558 55.36 -22.12 -8.63
N LYS A 559 55.72 -21.76 -9.88
CA LYS A 559 54.86 -21.72 -11.09
C LYS A 559 54.99 -22.97 -11.99
N ALA A 560 53.95 -23.36 -12.74
CA ALA A 560 53.96 -24.01 -14.07
C ALA A 560 52.57 -24.54 -14.47
N LYS A 561 52.16 -24.72 -15.73
CA LYS A 561 52.68 -24.32 -17.06
C LYS A 561 51.54 -24.30 -18.09
N SER A 562 51.78 -23.64 -19.22
CA SER A 562 50.86 -23.42 -20.36
C SER A 562 50.65 -24.62 -21.30
N LYS A 563 49.58 -24.56 -22.11
CA LYS A 563 49.56 -25.05 -23.49
C LYS A 563 48.61 -24.22 -24.38
N THR A 564 49.12 -23.74 -25.51
CA THR A 564 48.42 -23.01 -26.56
C THR A 564 48.14 -23.93 -27.75
N PRO A 565 47.19 -23.59 -28.63
CA PRO A 565 47.41 -23.77 -30.06
C PRO A 565 47.16 -22.46 -30.86
N GLU A 566 47.85 -22.33 -31.99
CA GLU A 566 47.91 -21.14 -32.85
C GLU A 566 47.37 -21.47 -34.27
N PRO A 567 47.40 -20.57 -35.29
CA PRO A 567 46.18 -19.92 -35.76
C PRO A 567 45.81 -20.28 -37.21
N ASN A 568 44.76 -19.65 -37.75
CA ASN A 568 44.52 -19.63 -39.19
C ASN A 568 44.01 -18.26 -39.67
N VAL A 569 44.45 -17.83 -40.86
CA VAL A 569 44.36 -16.43 -41.34
C VAL A 569 43.46 -16.33 -42.57
N LYS A 570 42.61 -15.29 -42.64
CA LYS A 570 42.25 -14.60 -43.89
C LYS A 570 41.67 -13.21 -43.66
N ALA A 571 41.93 -12.30 -44.60
CA ALA A 571 41.75 -10.85 -44.47
C ALA A 571 40.43 -10.32 -45.07
N ARG A 572 40.02 -9.09 -44.71
CA ARG A 572 39.77 -7.93 -45.62
C ARG A 572 39.34 -6.66 -44.85
N ALA A 573 39.80 -5.48 -45.27
CA ALA A 573 39.34 -4.17 -44.75
C ALA A 573 38.07 -3.68 -45.49
N PRO A 574 37.38 -2.58 -45.06
CA PRO A 574 37.84 -1.23 -45.48
C PRO A 574 37.50 0.01 -44.58
N SER A 575 38.36 1.03 -44.67
CA SER A 575 38.09 2.50 -44.83
C SER A 575 37.30 3.38 -43.83
N LEU A 576 37.75 4.66 -43.76
CA LEU A 576 37.09 5.91 -43.32
C LEU A 576 36.94 6.14 -41.79
N SER A 577 37.00 7.37 -41.25
CA SER A 577 37.77 8.60 -41.57
C SER A 577 37.66 9.59 -40.38
N SER A 578 38.65 10.47 -40.20
CA SER A 578 38.72 11.58 -39.22
C SER A 578 37.71 12.72 -39.55
N PRO A 579 37.57 13.88 -38.82
CA PRO A 579 38.53 14.49 -37.87
C PRO A 579 37.99 15.34 -36.67
N THR A 580 38.91 15.68 -35.74
CA THR A 580 39.13 17.02 -35.09
C THR A 580 40.43 16.90 -34.27
N SER A 581 41.54 17.60 -34.56
CA SER A 581 41.81 19.05 -34.48
C SER A 581 42.25 19.54 -33.09
N ASN A 582 43.57 19.63 -32.85
CA ASN A 582 44.22 20.93 -32.57
C ASN A 582 45.77 20.87 -32.57
N GLN A 583 46.34 21.64 -33.50
CA GLN A 583 47.63 22.37 -33.52
C GLN A 583 48.90 21.79 -32.84
N PRO A 584 50.00 21.80 -33.62
CA PRO A 584 51.28 22.38 -33.23
C PRO A 584 51.69 23.52 -34.18
N GLY A 585 52.39 24.55 -33.69
CA GLY A 585 52.83 25.67 -34.52
C GLY A 585 53.72 26.67 -33.77
N LEU A 586 55.03 26.45 -33.82
CA LEU A 586 56.07 27.29 -33.21
C LEU A 586 56.75 28.12 -34.31
N ILE A 587 57.29 29.30 -33.94
CA ILE A 587 58.22 30.15 -34.72
C ILE A 587 57.56 31.09 -35.77
N GLY A 588 57.82 32.40 -35.62
CA GLY A 588 57.72 33.40 -36.70
C GLY A 588 59.12 33.98 -36.99
N PRO A 589 59.27 35.16 -37.66
CA PRO A 589 58.26 35.97 -38.34
C PRO A 589 58.60 36.28 -39.83
N GLY A 590 57.60 36.77 -40.57
CA GLY A 590 57.73 37.84 -41.59
C GLY A 590 58.62 37.64 -42.83
N SER A 591 57.98 37.40 -43.97
CA SER A 591 58.07 38.27 -45.18
C SER A 591 56.89 38.02 -46.12
#